data_AF-A0A1G2IEQ2-F1
#
_entry.id   AF-A0A1G2IEQ2-F1
#
_cell.length_a   1.000
_cell.length_b   1.000
_cell.length_c   1.000
_cell.angle_alpha   90.00
_cell.angle_beta   90.00
_cell.angle_gamma   90.00
#
_symmetry.space_group_name_H-M   'P 1'
#
loop_
_entity.id
_entity.type
_entity.pdbx_description
1 polymer ?
#
loop_
_entity_poly.entity_id
_entity_poly.type
_entity_poly.pdbx_seq_one_letter_code
_entity_poly.pdbx_strand_id
1 'polypeptide(L)'
;MRTKLTIYDMQEIATKRGGECLSKKYLGNHVNLTWRCADGHQWEATPGNIKSRGSWCPFCGTRGVRENLCREIFEIIFKKSFPKKKPEWLMNKSKNLMELDGYNEKLGIAFEHHGEQHYRHTPFLRVGKKELLKRISDDRLKRNLCKQRGLKLVEIPFDVPVSELYQYIVSKCLKLKIKIPPHRKINIKEITSKYHQNNLLAMQKLAAINGGICLSNVYFGTGSKLKWQCAKGHQWEATPGNIRYWWCPKCSGKALLNIEEMQKLATSRGGKCLSKIYVNNHQKLKWECKKGHQWEAKPNDIKSGHWCPHCAGMAPLTIDEMEKIAESRGGKCLSKKYINGYTKLKWQCKNGHTWLASPSNIKTGGYWCPFCSGKAKHTIKEMREMAKMRSGKCLSTQYVNIYTKLKWQCDKKHRWNASPGNVIKGSWCPICAVEKRKLARKNI
;
A
#
# COMPACT_ATOMS: atom_id res chain seq x y z
N MET A 1 14.78 -18.89 17.24
CA MET A 1 15.87 -18.18 16.56
C MET A 1 15.55 -18.07 15.07
N ARG A 2 15.50 -16.87 14.47
CA ARG A 2 15.35 -16.74 13.01
C ARG A 2 16.74 -16.83 12.39
N THR A 3 17.00 -17.87 11.62
CA THR A 3 18.22 -18.05 10.81
C THR A 3 18.40 -16.84 9.90
N LYS A 4 19.58 -16.21 9.97
CA LYS A 4 19.96 -15.10 9.09
C LYS A 4 20.20 -15.66 7.68
N LEU A 5 19.49 -15.14 6.69
CA LEU A 5 19.64 -15.54 5.30
C LEU A 5 20.90 -14.94 4.68
N THR A 6 21.51 -15.69 3.78
CA THR A 6 22.74 -15.39 3.05
C THR A 6 22.49 -15.37 1.55
N ILE A 7 23.50 -15.01 0.76
CA ILE A 7 23.42 -15.08 -0.71
C ILE A 7 23.34 -16.53 -1.21
N TYR A 8 23.96 -17.48 -0.50
CA TYR A 8 23.92 -18.91 -0.82
C TYR A 8 22.49 -19.46 -0.75
N ASP A 9 21.70 -19.04 0.26
CA ASP A 9 20.28 -19.39 0.34
C ASP A 9 19.50 -18.92 -0.89
N MET A 10 19.85 -17.74 -1.45
CA MET A 10 19.19 -17.20 -2.63
C MET A 10 19.58 -17.96 -3.90
N GLN A 11 20.85 -18.35 -4.01
CA GLN A 11 21.35 -19.18 -5.09
C GLN A 11 20.70 -20.56 -5.08
N GLU A 12 20.60 -21.21 -3.92
CA GLU A 12 19.93 -22.51 -3.78
C GLU A 12 18.43 -22.43 -4.14
N ILE A 13 17.73 -21.37 -3.71
CA ILE A 13 16.33 -21.11 -4.11
C ILE A 13 16.22 -20.99 -5.63
N ALA A 14 17.17 -20.32 -6.27
CA ALA A 14 17.15 -20.16 -7.71
C ALA A 14 17.38 -21.50 -8.43
N THR A 15 18.38 -22.27 -8.01
CA THR A 15 18.68 -23.58 -8.57
C THR A 15 17.50 -24.54 -8.44
N LYS A 16 16.83 -24.58 -7.28
CA LYS A 16 15.61 -25.40 -7.06
C LYS A 16 14.46 -25.02 -7.99
N ARG A 17 14.45 -23.81 -8.55
CA ARG A 17 13.45 -23.33 -9.50
C ARG A 17 13.97 -23.33 -10.95
N GLY A 18 15.04 -24.08 -11.22
CA GLY A 18 15.65 -24.20 -12.53
C GLY A 18 16.28 -22.90 -13.03
N GLY A 19 16.73 -22.01 -12.14
CA GLY A 19 17.35 -20.74 -12.50
C GLY A 19 18.57 -20.43 -11.66
N GLU A 20 19.03 -19.18 -11.70
CA GLU A 20 20.22 -18.72 -11.02
C GLU A 20 20.01 -17.36 -10.37
N CYS A 21 20.68 -17.12 -9.24
CA CYS A 21 20.81 -15.78 -8.66
C CYS A 21 22.16 -15.22 -9.10
N LEU A 22 22.16 -14.17 -9.93
CA LEU A 22 23.35 -13.54 -10.49
C LEU A 22 23.99 -12.52 -9.53
N SER A 23 23.26 -12.09 -8.50
CA SER A 23 23.80 -11.18 -7.50
C SER A 23 24.84 -11.87 -6.61
N LYS A 24 25.91 -11.13 -6.29
CA LYS A 24 27.03 -11.63 -5.47
C LYS A 24 26.89 -11.34 -3.96
N LYS A 25 25.98 -10.44 -3.57
CA LYS A 25 25.81 -10.00 -2.17
C LYS A 25 24.34 -9.94 -1.77
N TYR A 26 24.05 -10.31 -0.53
CA TYR A 26 22.73 -10.19 0.08
C TYR A 26 22.72 -9.04 1.10
N LEU A 27 21.92 -8.00 0.84
CA LEU A 27 21.80 -6.81 1.69
C LEU A 27 20.46 -6.73 2.44
N GLY A 28 19.70 -7.83 2.46
CA GLY A 28 18.41 -7.94 3.15
C GLY A 28 17.22 -8.19 2.24
N ASN A 29 16.06 -8.43 2.85
CA ASN A 29 14.89 -9.00 2.17
C ASN A 29 14.11 -8.01 1.27
N HIS A 30 14.46 -6.72 1.35
CA HIS A 30 13.80 -5.61 0.63
C HIS A 30 14.69 -4.98 -0.46
N VAL A 31 15.92 -5.45 -0.61
CA VAL A 31 16.86 -5.00 -1.64
C VAL A 31 16.74 -5.93 -2.84
N ASN A 32 16.71 -5.38 -4.06
CA ASN A 32 16.64 -6.19 -5.27
C ASN A 32 17.90 -7.05 -5.44
N LEU A 33 17.69 -8.30 -5.85
CA LEU A 33 18.72 -9.15 -6.44
C LEU A 33 18.37 -9.41 -7.91
N THR A 34 19.37 -9.78 -8.68
CA THR A 34 19.28 -10.15 -10.09
C THR A 34 19.16 -11.67 -10.20
N TRP A 35 18.13 -12.12 -10.92
CA TRP A 35 17.77 -13.53 -11.08
C TRP A 35 17.73 -13.88 -12.57
N ARG A 36 17.99 -15.15 -12.90
CA ARG A 36 17.87 -15.72 -14.24
C ARG A 36 17.06 -17.02 -14.18
N CYS A 37 16.16 -17.28 -15.13
CA CYS A 37 15.42 -18.56 -15.18
C CYS A 37 16.04 -19.54 -16.19
N ALA A 38 15.50 -20.77 -16.24
CA ALA A 38 15.91 -21.82 -17.18
C ALA A 38 15.87 -21.35 -18.64
N ASP A 39 14.89 -20.52 -18.98
CA ASP A 39 14.71 -19.96 -20.31
C ASP A 39 15.66 -18.78 -20.61
N GLY A 40 16.59 -18.48 -19.69
CA GLY A 40 17.60 -17.42 -19.85
C GLY A 40 17.13 -16.01 -19.50
N HIS A 41 15.87 -15.82 -19.12
CA HIS A 41 15.36 -14.49 -18.80
C HIS A 41 15.94 -13.93 -17.50
N GLN A 42 16.45 -12.70 -17.52
CA GLN A 42 17.04 -12.03 -16.37
C GLN A 42 16.13 -10.92 -15.83
N TRP A 43 15.86 -10.88 -14.51
CA TRP A 43 15.08 -9.81 -13.86
C TRP A 43 15.62 -9.41 -12.49
N GLU A 44 15.16 -8.25 -12.02
CA GLU A 44 15.36 -7.83 -10.64
C GLU A 44 14.13 -8.09 -9.78
N ALA A 45 14.34 -8.68 -8.60
CA ALA A 45 13.29 -8.87 -7.60
C ALA A 45 13.89 -8.95 -6.20
N THR A 46 13.11 -8.55 -5.20
CA THR A 46 13.51 -8.69 -3.80
C THR A 46 13.46 -10.15 -3.35
N PRO A 47 14.39 -10.60 -2.50
CA PRO A 47 14.35 -11.91 -1.86
C PRO A 47 13.02 -12.22 -1.17
N GLY A 48 12.37 -11.22 -0.56
CA GLY A 48 11.07 -11.40 0.08
C GLY A 48 9.97 -11.78 -0.91
N ASN A 49 9.99 -11.25 -2.13
CA ASN A 49 9.04 -11.63 -3.17
C ASN A 49 9.29 -13.06 -3.67
N ILE A 50 10.54 -13.43 -3.89
CA ILE A 50 10.91 -14.75 -4.41
C ILE A 50 10.64 -15.85 -3.38
N LYS A 51 11.14 -15.66 -2.15
CA LYS A 51 11.06 -16.65 -1.07
C LYS A 51 9.69 -16.65 -0.38
N SER A 52 9.23 -15.49 0.10
CA SER A 52 8.05 -15.42 0.98
C SER A 52 6.74 -15.30 0.21
N ARG A 53 6.72 -14.60 -0.93
CA ARG A 53 5.52 -14.50 -1.78
C ARG A 53 5.46 -15.56 -2.89
N GLY A 54 6.55 -16.30 -3.09
CA GLY A 54 6.60 -17.39 -4.06
C GLY A 54 6.68 -16.96 -5.51
N SER A 55 6.80 -15.65 -5.80
CA SER A 55 6.92 -15.13 -7.16
C SER A 55 8.20 -15.63 -7.83
N TRP A 56 8.17 -15.83 -9.15
CA TRP A 56 9.34 -16.24 -9.93
C TRP A 56 9.49 -15.37 -11.17
N CYS A 57 10.13 -15.91 -12.22
CA CYS A 57 10.36 -15.25 -13.48
C CYS A 57 9.08 -14.56 -13.99
N PRO A 58 9.04 -13.22 -14.00
CA PRO A 58 7.84 -12.48 -14.42
C PRO A 58 7.55 -12.68 -15.91
N PHE A 59 8.54 -13.15 -16.67
CA PHE A 59 8.49 -13.35 -18.12
C PHE A 59 7.90 -14.71 -18.50
N CYS A 60 8.26 -15.77 -17.77
CA CYS A 60 7.66 -17.10 -17.95
C CYS A 60 6.20 -17.13 -17.47
N GLY A 61 5.80 -16.20 -16.59
CA GLY A 61 4.44 -16.08 -16.05
C GLY A 61 3.56 -15.01 -16.70
N THR A 62 4.02 -14.31 -17.74
CA THR A 62 3.27 -13.18 -18.34
C THR A 62 1.94 -13.67 -18.92
N ARG A 63 0.82 -13.20 -18.35
CA ARG A 63 -0.54 -13.47 -18.85
C ARG A 63 -0.63 -13.21 -20.35
N GLY A 64 -1.11 -14.18 -21.10
CA GLY A 64 -1.30 -14.09 -22.56
C GLY A 64 -0.17 -14.68 -23.40
N VAL A 65 1.10 -14.61 -22.96
CA VAL A 65 2.21 -15.22 -23.73
C VAL A 65 2.08 -16.74 -23.76
N ARG A 66 1.80 -17.35 -22.60
CA ARG A 66 1.60 -18.81 -22.53
C ARG A 66 0.31 -19.26 -23.17
N GLU A 67 -0.76 -18.47 -23.06
CA GLU A 67 -2.04 -18.73 -23.72
C GLU A 67 -1.87 -18.77 -25.24
N ASN A 68 -1.15 -17.78 -25.80
CA ASN A 68 -0.83 -17.73 -27.22
C ASN A 68 0.11 -18.85 -27.64
N LEU A 69 1.12 -19.19 -26.83
CA LEU A 69 2.00 -20.32 -27.11
C LEU A 69 1.23 -21.64 -27.13
N CYS A 70 0.30 -21.86 -26.19
CA CYS A 70 -0.60 -23.01 -26.21
C CYS A 70 -1.43 -23.01 -27.50
N ARG A 71 -2.01 -21.86 -27.87
CA ARG A 71 -2.79 -21.71 -29.11
C ARG A 71 -1.98 -22.10 -30.33
N GLU A 72 -0.78 -21.54 -30.51
CA GLU A 72 0.12 -21.85 -31.63
C GLU A 72 0.47 -23.34 -31.68
N ILE A 73 0.76 -23.96 -30.54
CA ILE A 73 1.02 -25.42 -30.48
C ILE A 73 -0.21 -26.20 -30.98
N PHE A 74 -1.41 -25.87 -30.52
CA PHE A 74 -2.64 -26.52 -31.00
C PHE A 74 -2.85 -26.30 -32.50
N GLU A 75 -2.66 -25.08 -33.00
CA GLU A 75 -2.84 -24.77 -34.41
C GLU A 75 -1.83 -25.49 -35.30
N ILE A 76 -0.59 -25.68 -34.84
CA ILE A 76 0.43 -26.48 -35.56
C ILE A 76 0.08 -27.97 -35.51
N ILE A 77 -0.29 -28.50 -34.33
CA ILE A 77 -0.62 -29.92 -34.15
C ILE A 77 -1.83 -30.30 -35.01
N PHE A 78 -2.89 -29.49 -35.01
CA PHE A 78 -4.16 -29.84 -35.66
C PHE A 78 -4.34 -29.23 -37.05
N LYS A 79 -3.47 -28.29 -37.47
CA LYS A 79 -3.59 -27.54 -38.73
C LYS A 79 -4.97 -26.86 -38.89
N LYS A 80 -5.53 -26.38 -37.77
CA LYS A 80 -6.82 -25.71 -37.68
C LYS A 80 -6.72 -24.58 -36.67
N SER A 81 -7.53 -23.53 -36.83
CA SER A 81 -7.53 -22.41 -35.89
C SER A 81 -8.23 -22.74 -34.58
N PHE A 82 -7.71 -22.21 -33.47
CA PHE A 82 -8.30 -22.32 -32.13
C PHE A 82 -8.52 -20.92 -31.57
N PRO A 83 -9.51 -20.15 -32.03
CA PRO A 83 -9.78 -18.81 -31.49
C PRO A 83 -10.26 -18.85 -30.03
N LYS A 84 -10.01 -17.76 -29.30
CA LYS A 84 -10.63 -17.50 -28.00
C LYS A 84 -12.11 -17.21 -28.23
N LYS A 85 -12.99 -17.91 -27.53
CA LYS A 85 -14.45 -17.81 -27.75
C LYS A 85 -15.20 -17.83 -26.41
N LYS A 86 -16.30 -17.10 -26.34
CA LYS A 86 -17.30 -17.17 -25.25
C LYS A 86 -18.59 -17.76 -25.81
N PRO A 87 -18.70 -19.10 -25.94
CA PRO A 87 -19.88 -19.70 -26.52
C PRO A 87 -21.13 -19.37 -25.69
N GLU A 88 -22.26 -19.11 -26.34
CA GLU A 88 -23.52 -18.74 -25.67
C GLU A 88 -23.99 -19.79 -24.66
N TRP A 89 -23.68 -21.07 -24.91
CA TRP A 89 -24.01 -22.18 -24.03
C TRP A 89 -23.12 -22.28 -22.79
N LEU A 90 -22.00 -21.55 -22.75
CA LEU A 90 -21.03 -21.64 -21.67
C LEU A 90 -21.29 -20.53 -20.63
N MET A 91 -22.34 -20.73 -19.82
CA MET A 91 -22.75 -19.77 -18.78
C MET A 91 -22.47 -20.29 -17.38
N ASN A 92 -22.10 -19.39 -16.46
CA ASN A 92 -22.00 -19.72 -15.04
C ASN A 92 -23.37 -19.65 -14.33
N LYS A 93 -23.42 -20.04 -13.05
CA LYS A 93 -24.66 -19.98 -12.23
C LYS A 93 -25.25 -18.58 -12.09
N SER A 94 -24.45 -17.54 -12.32
CA SER A 94 -24.87 -16.13 -12.31
C SER A 94 -25.28 -15.62 -13.69
N LYS A 95 -25.46 -16.50 -14.69
CA LYS A 95 -25.78 -16.17 -16.10
C LYS A 95 -24.73 -15.33 -16.83
N ASN A 96 -23.49 -15.29 -16.35
CA ASN A 96 -22.39 -14.66 -17.08
C ASN A 96 -21.74 -15.67 -18.02
N LEU A 97 -21.45 -15.24 -19.25
CA LEU A 97 -20.68 -16.03 -20.22
C LEU A 97 -19.26 -16.27 -19.72
N MET A 98 -18.84 -17.53 -19.73
CA MET A 98 -17.46 -17.94 -19.50
C MET A 98 -16.73 -18.07 -20.84
N GLU A 99 -15.41 -17.99 -20.77
CA GLU A 99 -14.52 -17.98 -21.94
C GLU A 99 -13.73 -19.27 -22.03
N LEU A 100 -13.48 -19.73 -23.26
CA LEU A 100 -12.50 -20.75 -23.61
C LEU A 100 -11.25 -20.09 -24.18
N ASP A 101 -10.08 -20.44 -23.65
CA ASP A 101 -8.82 -19.87 -24.14
C ASP A 101 -8.56 -20.24 -25.60
N GLY A 102 -8.89 -21.47 -26.02
CA GLY A 102 -8.97 -21.82 -27.44
C GLY A 102 -10.04 -22.88 -27.72
N TYR A 103 -10.78 -22.69 -28.81
CA TYR A 103 -11.92 -23.53 -29.15
C TYR A 103 -12.00 -23.83 -30.64
N ASN A 104 -12.13 -25.11 -30.99
CA ASN A 104 -12.43 -25.56 -32.34
C ASN A 104 -13.67 -26.45 -32.35
N GLU A 105 -14.77 -25.91 -32.87
CA GLU A 105 -16.08 -26.58 -32.93
C GLU A 105 -16.07 -27.83 -33.81
N LYS A 106 -15.42 -27.77 -34.99
CA LYS A 106 -15.38 -28.88 -35.96
C LYS A 106 -14.62 -30.10 -35.42
N LEU A 107 -13.55 -29.87 -34.65
CA LEU A 107 -12.77 -30.94 -34.03
C LEU A 107 -13.37 -31.41 -32.70
N GLY A 108 -14.29 -30.64 -32.12
CA GLY A 108 -14.82 -30.89 -30.78
C GLY A 108 -13.76 -30.74 -29.69
N ILE A 109 -12.80 -29.84 -29.85
CA ILE A 109 -11.65 -29.66 -28.94
C ILE A 109 -11.65 -28.24 -28.38
N ALA A 110 -11.41 -28.12 -27.08
CA ALA A 110 -11.13 -26.86 -26.40
C ALA A 110 -9.89 -26.99 -25.52
N PHE A 111 -9.21 -25.89 -25.22
CA PHE A 111 -8.17 -25.85 -24.19
C PHE A 111 -8.32 -24.66 -23.24
N GLU A 112 -7.78 -24.83 -22.03
CA GLU A 112 -7.76 -23.84 -20.95
C GLU A 112 -6.35 -23.79 -20.35
N HIS A 113 -5.75 -22.60 -20.32
CA HIS A 113 -4.48 -22.36 -19.66
C HIS A 113 -4.74 -21.75 -18.27
N HIS A 114 -4.69 -22.59 -17.24
CA HIS A 114 -4.95 -22.17 -15.86
C HIS A 114 -3.79 -21.35 -15.33
N GLY A 115 -4.01 -20.08 -14.96
CA GLY A 115 -2.98 -19.25 -14.31
C GLY A 115 -2.70 -19.65 -12.84
N GLU A 116 -1.64 -19.07 -12.25
CA GLU A 116 -1.20 -19.30 -10.85
C GLU A 116 -2.30 -19.11 -9.78
N GLN A 117 -3.39 -18.44 -10.13
CA GLN A 117 -4.54 -18.18 -9.27
C GLN A 117 -5.45 -19.39 -9.00
N HIS A 118 -5.23 -20.54 -9.64
CA HIS A 118 -5.96 -21.80 -9.32
C HIS A 118 -5.29 -22.63 -8.23
N TYR A 119 -3.99 -22.40 -7.95
CA TYR A 119 -3.19 -23.31 -7.10
C TYR A 119 -2.66 -22.69 -5.80
N ARG A 120 -2.79 -21.36 -5.58
CA ARG A 120 -2.34 -20.76 -4.30
C ARG A 120 -3.35 -19.80 -3.67
N HIS A 121 -3.64 -20.09 -2.40
CA HIS A 121 -4.07 -19.12 -1.41
C HIS A 121 -2.98 -18.04 -1.32
N THR A 122 -3.19 -16.89 -1.96
CA THR A 122 -2.32 -15.73 -1.77
C THR A 122 -2.82 -15.01 -0.52
N PRO A 123 -2.04 -14.93 0.58
CA PRO A 123 -2.48 -14.25 1.82
C PRO A 123 -2.70 -12.74 1.64
N PHE A 124 -2.38 -12.19 0.46
CA PHE A 124 -2.30 -10.76 0.20
C PHE A 124 -3.31 -10.23 -0.83
N LEU A 125 -4.12 -11.09 -1.43
CA LEU A 125 -5.31 -10.65 -2.15
C LEU A 125 -6.50 -10.88 -1.21
N ARG A 126 -7.29 -9.83 -0.94
CA ARG A 126 -8.60 -9.94 -0.27
C ARG A 126 -9.60 -10.67 -1.19
N VAL A 127 -9.26 -11.84 -1.69
CA VAL A 127 -10.18 -12.75 -2.36
C VAL A 127 -10.79 -13.57 -1.22
N GLY A 128 -11.99 -13.17 -0.78
CA GLY A 128 -12.69 -13.86 0.28
C GLY A 128 -12.86 -15.34 -0.06
N LYS A 129 -12.89 -16.22 0.95
CA LYS A 129 -13.13 -17.68 0.80
C LYS A 129 -14.27 -18.01 -0.19
N LYS A 130 -15.29 -17.13 -0.26
CA LYS A 130 -16.43 -17.20 -1.19
C LYS A 130 -16.03 -17.08 -2.68
N GLU A 131 -15.11 -16.21 -3.05
CA GLU A 131 -14.67 -16.02 -4.45
C GLU A 131 -13.84 -17.20 -4.95
N LEU A 132 -13.01 -17.79 -4.08
CA LEU A 132 -12.26 -19.01 -4.40
C LEU A 132 -13.20 -20.19 -4.65
N LEU A 133 -14.19 -20.39 -3.77
CA LEU A 133 -15.22 -21.43 -3.94
C LEU A 133 -16.03 -21.21 -5.22
N LYS A 134 -16.33 -19.95 -5.58
CA LYS A 134 -17.00 -19.61 -6.83
C LYS A 134 -16.16 -20.04 -8.04
N ARG A 135 -14.86 -19.73 -8.07
CA ARG A 135 -13.96 -20.14 -9.17
C ARG A 135 -13.89 -21.66 -9.31
N ILE A 136 -13.74 -22.39 -8.20
CA ILE A 136 -13.75 -23.86 -8.22
C ILE A 136 -15.09 -24.40 -8.77
N SER A 137 -16.21 -23.78 -8.39
CA SER A 137 -17.53 -24.15 -8.90
C SER A 137 -17.68 -23.85 -10.40
N ASP A 138 -17.19 -22.69 -10.86
CA ASP A 138 -17.25 -22.28 -12.26
C ASP A 138 -16.37 -23.18 -13.14
N ASP A 139 -15.16 -23.54 -12.71
CA ASP A 139 -14.28 -24.49 -13.41
C ASP A 139 -14.95 -25.87 -13.53
N ARG A 140 -15.58 -26.35 -12.45
CA ARG A 140 -16.32 -27.62 -12.46
C ARG A 140 -17.50 -27.58 -13.43
N LEU A 141 -18.25 -26.49 -13.43
CA LEU A 141 -19.37 -26.29 -14.34
C LEU A 141 -18.90 -26.23 -15.80
N LYS A 142 -17.79 -25.53 -16.07
CA LYS A 142 -17.17 -25.46 -17.40
C LYS A 142 -16.82 -26.87 -17.92
N ARG A 143 -16.17 -27.70 -17.10
CA ARG A 143 -15.86 -29.11 -17.45
C ARG A 143 -17.13 -29.89 -17.79
N ASN A 144 -18.17 -29.77 -16.96
CA ASN A 144 -19.43 -30.48 -17.16
C ASN A 144 -20.15 -30.06 -18.45
N LEU A 145 -20.24 -28.75 -18.71
CA LEU A 145 -20.87 -28.21 -19.93
C LEU A 145 -20.12 -28.65 -21.19
N CYS A 146 -18.78 -28.64 -21.16
CA CYS A 146 -17.98 -29.17 -22.26
C CYS A 146 -18.28 -30.66 -22.49
N LYS A 147 -18.31 -31.46 -21.42
CA LYS A 147 -18.60 -32.90 -21.50
C LYS A 147 -19.99 -33.20 -22.05
N GLN A 148 -21.02 -32.45 -21.63
CA GLN A 148 -22.40 -32.59 -22.13
C GLN A 148 -22.52 -32.36 -23.64
N ARG A 149 -21.66 -31.51 -24.21
CA ARG A 149 -21.61 -31.24 -25.66
C ARG A 149 -20.62 -32.13 -26.43
N GLY A 150 -20.05 -33.14 -25.77
CA GLY A 150 -19.04 -34.00 -26.39
C GLY A 150 -17.71 -33.30 -26.67
N LEU A 151 -17.45 -32.13 -26.06
CA LEU A 151 -16.19 -31.40 -26.22
C LEU A 151 -15.11 -32.00 -25.33
N LYS A 152 -13.93 -32.22 -25.94
CA LYS A 152 -12.73 -32.66 -25.25
C LYS A 152 -11.94 -31.44 -24.78
N LEU A 153 -12.03 -31.16 -23.48
CA LEU A 153 -11.35 -30.03 -22.84
C LEU A 153 -9.94 -30.42 -22.37
N VAL A 154 -8.91 -29.78 -22.94
CA VAL A 154 -7.51 -29.95 -22.56
C VAL A 154 -7.11 -28.87 -21.56
N GLU A 155 -6.88 -29.28 -20.32
CA GLU A 155 -6.49 -28.36 -19.24
C GLU A 155 -4.98 -28.33 -19.07
N ILE A 156 -4.40 -27.14 -19.16
CA ILE A 156 -2.95 -26.89 -19.11
C ILE A 156 -2.63 -26.07 -17.85
N PRO A 157 -1.95 -26.66 -16.86
CA PRO A 157 -1.51 -25.96 -15.66
C PRO A 157 -0.40 -24.93 -15.92
N PHE A 158 -0.35 -23.86 -15.11
CA PHE A 158 0.72 -22.84 -15.19
C PHE A 158 2.10 -23.33 -14.73
N ASP A 159 2.21 -24.46 -14.04
CA ASP A 159 3.49 -24.96 -13.51
C ASP A 159 4.23 -25.85 -14.51
N VAL A 160 3.58 -26.31 -15.58
CA VAL A 160 4.24 -27.03 -16.68
C VAL A 160 5.33 -26.15 -17.28
N PRO A 161 6.61 -26.54 -17.30
CA PRO A 161 7.67 -25.75 -17.94
C PRO A 161 7.41 -25.49 -19.42
N VAL A 162 7.82 -24.33 -19.94
CA VAL A 162 7.63 -23.98 -21.37
C VAL A 162 8.28 -25.03 -22.27
N SER A 163 9.49 -25.48 -21.94
CA SER A 163 10.22 -26.55 -22.64
C SER A 163 9.45 -27.86 -22.78
N GLU A 164 8.56 -28.17 -21.83
CA GLU A 164 7.80 -29.42 -21.76
C GLU A 164 6.36 -29.28 -22.30
N LEU A 165 5.94 -28.05 -22.62
CA LEU A 165 4.56 -27.72 -22.95
C LEU A 165 4.01 -28.53 -24.13
N TYR A 166 4.81 -28.72 -25.18
CA TYR A 166 4.45 -29.55 -26.33
C TYR A 166 4.16 -31.00 -25.91
N GLN A 167 5.08 -31.62 -25.17
CA GLN A 167 4.95 -33.00 -24.73
C GLN A 167 3.74 -33.16 -23.80
N TYR A 168 3.52 -32.19 -22.92
CA TYR A 168 2.36 -32.15 -22.04
C TYR A 168 1.05 -32.14 -22.83
N ILE A 169 0.90 -31.22 -23.79
CA ILE A 169 -0.30 -31.09 -24.63
C ILE A 169 -0.57 -32.40 -25.38
N VAL A 170 0.45 -32.96 -26.05
CA VAL A 170 0.31 -34.23 -26.78
C VAL A 170 -0.14 -35.35 -25.84
N SER A 171 0.50 -35.49 -24.67
CA SER A 171 0.13 -36.52 -23.69
C SER A 171 -1.31 -36.39 -23.20
N LYS A 172 -1.81 -35.15 -23.02
CA LYS A 172 -3.18 -34.88 -22.62
C LYS A 172 -4.18 -35.16 -23.73
N CYS A 173 -3.85 -34.79 -24.97
CA CYS A 173 -4.67 -35.10 -26.13
C CYS A 173 -4.85 -36.62 -26.29
N LEU A 174 -3.76 -37.39 -26.15
CA LEU A 174 -3.82 -38.85 -26.19
C LEU A 174 -4.67 -39.44 -25.06
N LYS A 175 -4.52 -38.95 -23.82
CA LYS A 175 -5.36 -39.35 -22.67
C LYS A 175 -6.85 -39.08 -22.90
N LEU A 176 -7.19 -38.00 -23.61
CA LEU A 176 -8.56 -37.65 -23.97
C LEU A 176 -9.04 -38.34 -25.26
N LYS A 177 -8.27 -39.30 -25.78
CA LYS A 177 -8.55 -40.03 -27.04
C LYS A 177 -8.79 -39.06 -28.22
N ILE A 178 -8.03 -37.96 -28.27
CA ILE A 178 -8.03 -37.02 -29.40
C ILE A 178 -7.10 -37.59 -30.48
N LYS A 179 -7.60 -37.72 -31.71
CA LYS A 179 -6.78 -38.12 -32.86
C LYS A 179 -5.87 -36.94 -33.24
N ILE A 180 -4.56 -37.16 -33.17
CA ILE A 180 -3.55 -36.16 -33.52
C ILE A 180 -3.09 -36.45 -34.96
N PRO A 181 -3.24 -35.51 -35.91
CA PRO A 181 -2.78 -35.75 -37.27
C PRO A 181 -1.25 -35.75 -37.36
N PRO A 182 -0.66 -36.39 -38.38
CA PRO A 182 0.77 -36.33 -38.62
C PRO A 182 1.27 -34.88 -38.72
N HIS A 183 2.25 -34.54 -37.89
CA HIS A 183 2.87 -33.22 -37.82
C HIS A 183 4.36 -33.34 -37.51
N ARG A 184 5.13 -32.32 -37.92
CA ARG A 184 6.57 -32.24 -37.62
C ARG A 184 6.76 -32.10 -36.11
N LYS A 185 7.79 -32.77 -35.55
CA LYS A 185 8.21 -32.54 -34.16
C LYS A 185 8.51 -31.05 -33.95
N ILE A 186 7.85 -30.45 -32.97
CA ILE A 186 7.95 -29.03 -32.68
C ILE A 186 9.10 -28.78 -31.70
N ASN A 187 10.02 -27.88 -32.08
CA ASN A 187 11.00 -27.33 -31.14
C ASN A 187 10.41 -26.07 -30.49
N ILE A 188 10.01 -26.16 -29.22
CA ILE A 188 9.41 -25.03 -28.50
C ILE A 188 10.35 -23.81 -28.46
N LYS A 189 11.67 -24.02 -28.42
CA LYS A 189 12.65 -22.92 -28.40
C LYS A 189 12.60 -22.08 -29.67
N GLU A 190 12.28 -22.67 -30.82
CA GLU A 190 12.15 -21.93 -32.10
C GLU A 190 10.87 -21.08 -32.12
N ILE A 191 9.76 -21.62 -31.59
CA ILE A 191 8.48 -20.90 -31.51
C ILE A 191 8.59 -19.72 -30.56
N THR A 192 9.15 -19.93 -29.36
CA THR A 192 9.34 -18.84 -28.39
C THR A 192 10.28 -17.77 -28.95
N SER A 193 11.39 -18.17 -29.59
CA SER A 193 12.33 -17.23 -30.21
C SER A 193 11.67 -16.37 -31.30
N LYS A 194 10.87 -16.96 -32.20
CA LYS A 194 10.14 -16.24 -33.23
C LYS A 194 9.06 -15.32 -32.66
N TYR A 195 8.36 -15.77 -31.62
CA TYR A 195 7.37 -14.96 -30.89
C TYR A 195 8.02 -13.73 -30.23
N HIS A 196 9.17 -13.90 -29.58
CA HIS A 196 9.92 -12.78 -28.99
C HIS A 196 10.43 -11.79 -30.05
N GLN A 197 10.92 -12.29 -31.19
CA GLN A 197 11.37 -11.46 -32.32
C GLN A 197 10.23 -10.63 -32.93
N ASN A 198 9.09 -11.24 -33.26
CA ASN A 198 7.96 -10.53 -33.87
C ASN A 198 7.40 -9.44 -32.95
N ASN A 199 7.31 -9.74 -31.67
CA ASN A 199 6.87 -8.77 -30.67
C ASN A 199 7.87 -7.61 -30.56
N LEU A 200 9.19 -7.88 -30.57
CA LEU A 200 10.21 -6.83 -30.54
C LEU A 200 10.15 -5.93 -31.79
N LEU A 201 9.96 -6.51 -32.97
CA LEU A 201 9.74 -5.79 -34.22
C LEU A 201 8.56 -4.82 -34.12
N ALA A 202 7.46 -5.23 -33.48
CA ALA A 202 6.33 -4.33 -33.23
C ALA A 202 6.71 -3.14 -32.32
N MET A 203 7.61 -3.35 -31.35
CA MET A 203 8.10 -2.27 -30.46
C MET A 203 9.06 -1.34 -31.18
N GLN A 204 9.93 -1.88 -32.04
CA GLN A 204 10.81 -1.07 -32.90
C GLN A 204 10.00 -0.20 -33.86
N LYS A 205 8.94 -0.75 -34.48
CA LYS A 205 8.00 0.03 -35.30
C LYS A 205 7.29 1.11 -34.48
N LEU A 206 6.80 0.77 -33.29
CA LEU A 206 6.17 1.73 -32.38
C LEU A 206 7.11 2.89 -32.03
N ALA A 207 8.39 2.61 -31.83
CA ALA A 207 9.39 3.64 -31.58
C ALA A 207 9.61 4.52 -32.82
N ALA A 208 9.73 3.92 -34.00
CA ALA A 208 9.93 4.63 -35.26
C ALA A 208 8.76 5.58 -35.57
N ILE A 209 7.52 5.15 -35.35
CA ILE A 209 6.31 5.98 -35.52
C ILE A 209 6.37 7.25 -34.65
N ASN A 210 6.95 7.16 -33.45
CA ASN A 210 7.09 8.29 -32.54
C ASN A 210 8.41 9.07 -32.77
N GLY A 211 9.09 8.85 -33.88
CA GLY A 211 10.35 9.53 -34.21
C GLY A 211 11.48 9.15 -33.26
N GLY A 212 11.66 7.86 -32.99
CA GLY A 212 12.80 7.38 -32.22
C GLY A 212 13.03 5.88 -32.35
N ILE A 213 13.77 5.31 -31.40
CA ILE A 213 14.23 3.92 -31.47
C ILE A 213 13.98 3.17 -30.15
N CYS A 214 13.68 1.88 -30.28
CA CYS A 214 13.67 0.94 -29.17
C CYS A 214 15.09 0.38 -29.02
N LEU A 215 15.75 0.68 -27.91
CA LEU A 215 17.12 0.21 -27.61
C LEU A 215 17.14 -1.19 -27.01
N SER A 216 16.00 -1.67 -26.51
CA SER A 216 15.89 -3.04 -26.02
C SER A 216 16.01 -4.03 -27.18
N ASN A 217 16.79 -5.09 -26.98
CA ASN A 217 16.99 -6.19 -27.93
C ASN A 217 16.04 -7.38 -27.68
N VAL A 218 15.14 -7.25 -26.71
CA VAL A 218 14.18 -8.28 -26.30
C VAL A 218 12.91 -7.62 -25.78
N TYR A 219 11.75 -8.22 -26.06
CA TYR A 219 10.46 -7.75 -25.57
C TYR A 219 9.62 -8.93 -25.06
N PHE A 220 9.15 -8.80 -23.81
CA PHE A 220 8.60 -9.90 -23.04
C PHE A 220 7.12 -9.71 -22.66
N GLY A 221 6.45 -8.71 -23.25
CA GLY A 221 5.01 -8.47 -23.09
C GLY A 221 4.65 -7.09 -22.51
N THR A 222 3.35 -6.80 -22.42
CA THR A 222 2.81 -5.45 -22.20
C THR A 222 3.21 -4.78 -20.88
N GLY A 223 3.55 -5.57 -19.85
CA GLY A 223 4.03 -5.07 -18.56
C GLY A 223 5.54 -4.84 -18.47
N SER A 224 6.31 -5.32 -19.46
CA SER A 224 7.77 -5.15 -19.47
C SER A 224 8.16 -3.73 -19.87
N LYS A 225 9.08 -3.12 -19.12
CA LYS A 225 9.68 -1.84 -19.52
C LYS A 225 10.74 -2.10 -20.58
N LEU A 226 10.72 -1.31 -21.63
CA LEU A 226 11.75 -1.26 -22.66
C LEU A 226 12.51 0.06 -22.55
N LYS A 227 13.74 0.08 -23.06
CA LYS A 227 14.54 1.28 -23.22
C LYS A 227 14.20 1.93 -24.54
N TRP A 228 13.80 3.19 -24.49
CA TRP A 228 13.38 4.00 -25.64
C TRP A 228 14.30 5.20 -25.76
N GLN A 229 14.48 5.67 -27.00
CA GLN A 229 15.19 6.90 -27.31
C GLN A 229 14.39 7.72 -28.31
N CYS A 230 14.24 9.03 -28.09
CA CYS A 230 13.59 9.93 -29.06
C CYS A 230 14.60 10.54 -30.03
N ALA A 231 14.11 11.23 -31.07
CA ALA A 231 14.94 11.94 -32.05
C ALA A 231 15.94 12.94 -31.43
N LYS A 232 15.62 13.54 -30.28
CA LYS A 232 16.53 14.44 -29.54
C LYS A 232 17.58 13.70 -28.68
N GLY A 233 17.66 12.38 -28.76
CA GLY A 233 18.63 11.56 -28.03
C GLY A 233 18.26 11.26 -26.56
N HIS A 234 17.11 11.71 -26.06
CA HIS A 234 16.70 11.41 -24.69
C HIS A 234 16.35 9.93 -24.54
N GLN A 235 16.92 9.27 -23.54
CA GLN A 235 16.66 7.87 -23.23
C GLN A 235 15.79 7.73 -21.97
N TRP A 236 14.83 6.80 -21.99
CA TRP A 236 13.99 6.49 -20.83
C TRP A 236 13.47 5.05 -20.85
N GLU A 237 12.98 4.58 -19.70
CA GLU A 237 12.35 3.27 -19.56
C GLU A 237 10.83 3.40 -19.38
N ALA A 238 10.07 2.72 -20.23
CA ALA A 238 8.62 2.71 -20.17
C ALA A 238 8.02 1.41 -20.73
N THR A 239 6.81 1.09 -20.31
CA THR A 239 6.06 -0.02 -20.93
C THR A 239 5.48 0.40 -22.29
N PRO A 240 5.24 -0.54 -23.22
CA PRO A 240 4.60 -0.22 -24.50
C PRO A 240 3.23 0.44 -24.35
N GLY A 241 2.48 0.07 -23.29
CA GLY A 241 1.22 0.73 -22.95
C GLY A 241 1.41 2.22 -22.74
N ASN A 242 2.41 2.63 -21.95
CA ASN A 242 2.71 4.04 -21.72
C ASN A 242 3.17 4.73 -23.00
N ILE A 243 4.03 4.09 -23.79
CA ILE A 243 4.51 4.64 -25.06
C ILE A 243 3.40 4.99 -26.04
N ARG A 244 2.32 4.19 -26.06
CA ARG A 244 1.14 4.49 -26.89
C ARG A 244 0.39 5.75 -26.45
N TYR A 245 0.50 6.14 -25.19
CA TYR A 245 -0.17 7.31 -24.63
C TYR A 245 0.75 8.54 -24.53
N TRP A 246 2.03 8.35 -24.23
CA TRP A 246 3.00 9.43 -24.11
C TRP A 246 4.41 8.92 -24.46
N TRP A 247 5.12 9.71 -25.26
CA TRP A 247 6.40 9.34 -25.81
C TRP A 247 7.56 9.74 -24.90
N CYS A 248 8.22 10.86 -25.19
CA CYS A 248 9.41 11.29 -24.49
C CYS A 248 9.07 12.19 -23.30
N PRO A 249 9.42 11.82 -22.06
CA PRO A 249 9.16 12.64 -20.87
C PRO A 249 9.86 14.00 -20.95
N LYS A 250 11.10 14.05 -21.46
CA LYS A 250 11.84 15.30 -21.59
C LYS A 250 11.28 16.22 -22.68
N CYS A 251 10.88 15.68 -23.85
CA CYS A 251 10.28 16.50 -24.91
C CYS A 251 8.85 16.97 -24.59
N SER A 252 8.11 16.23 -23.76
CA SER A 252 6.75 16.57 -23.34
C SER A 252 6.68 17.43 -22.07
N GLY A 253 7.81 17.90 -21.55
CA GLY A 253 7.86 18.67 -20.30
C GLY A 253 7.60 17.86 -19.02
N LYS A 254 7.42 16.53 -19.13
CA LYS A 254 7.28 15.57 -18.03
C LYS A 254 8.63 14.96 -17.63
N ALA A 255 9.67 15.77 -17.50
CA ALA A 255 11.02 15.27 -17.21
C ALA A 255 11.03 14.35 -15.98
N LEU A 256 11.77 13.24 -16.09
CA LEU A 256 12.04 12.31 -14.98
C LEU A 256 12.84 13.07 -13.93
N LEU A 257 12.12 13.54 -12.92
CA LEU A 257 12.67 14.31 -11.83
C LEU A 257 13.77 13.51 -11.17
N ASN A 258 14.96 14.09 -11.15
CA ASN A 258 16.12 13.59 -10.45
C ASN A 258 16.52 14.60 -9.37
N ILE A 259 17.47 14.22 -8.51
CA ILE A 259 17.89 15.09 -7.40
C ILE A 259 18.49 16.41 -7.88
N GLU A 260 19.13 16.43 -9.05
CA GLU A 260 19.74 17.62 -9.65
C GLU A 260 18.68 18.67 -10.00
N GLU A 261 17.52 18.26 -10.54
CA GLU A 261 16.41 19.19 -10.80
C GLU A 261 15.86 19.80 -9.50
N MET A 262 15.83 19.04 -8.41
CA MET A 262 15.41 19.56 -7.09
C MET A 262 16.44 20.52 -6.50
N GLN A 263 17.73 20.30 -6.74
CA GLN A 263 18.78 21.22 -6.36
C GLN A 263 18.70 22.52 -7.16
N LYS A 264 18.50 22.46 -8.49
CA LYS A 264 18.28 23.64 -9.33
C LYS A 264 17.05 24.43 -8.89
N LEU A 265 15.95 23.75 -8.57
CA LEU A 265 14.73 24.38 -8.06
C LEU A 265 14.96 25.08 -6.71
N ALA A 266 15.82 24.51 -5.85
CA ALA A 266 16.17 25.16 -4.60
C ALA A 266 17.01 26.41 -4.83
N THR A 267 18.00 26.32 -5.72
CA THR A 267 18.87 27.45 -6.09
C THR A 267 18.06 28.60 -6.69
N SER A 268 17.09 28.32 -7.58
CA SER A 268 16.24 29.36 -8.17
C SER A 268 15.36 30.08 -7.14
N ARG A 269 15.13 29.47 -5.97
CA ARG A 269 14.43 30.08 -4.82
C ARG A 269 15.37 30.63 -3.74
N GLY A 270 16.65 30.82 -4.08
CA GLY A 270 17.66 31.36 -3.18
C GLY A 270 17.98 30.44 -2.01
N GLY A 271 17.83 29.13 -2.16
CA GLY A 271 18.13 28.15 -1.12
C GLY A 271 18.85 26.91 -1.66
N LYS A 272 18.85 25.83 -0.88
CA LYS A 272 19.54 24.57 -1.18
C LYS A 272 18.65 23.37 -0.91
N CYS A 273 18.75 22.34 -1.74
CA CYS A 273 18.22 21.02 -1.43
C CYS A 273 19.38 20.20 -0.81
N LEU A 274 19.23 19.83 0.47
CA LEU A 274 20.26 19.12 1.24
C LEU A 274 20.20 17.60 1.04
N SER A 275 19.10 17.09 0.46
CA SER A 275 18.97 15.68 0.13
C SER A 275 19.89 15.28 -1.02
N LYS A 276 20.46 14.07 -0.95
CA LYS A 276 21.31 13.49 -2.00
C LYS A 276 20.59 12.48 -2.90
N ILE A 277 19.42 12.00 -2.48
CA ILE A 277 18.65 10.96 -3.16
C ILE A 277 17.22 11.47 -3.38
N TYR A 278 16.74 11.32 -4.62
CA TYR A 278 15.33 11.55 -4.98
C TYR A 278 14.70 10.21 -5.35
N VAL A 279 13.58 9.87 -4.70
CA VAL A 279 12.86 8.61 -4.96
C VAL A 279 11.58 8.87 -5.75
N ASN A 280 10.75 9.82 -5.30
CA ASN A 280 9.50 10.22 -5.96
C ASN A 280 8.99 11.57 -5.41
N ASN A 281 7.89 12.08 -5.98
CA ASN A 281 7.31 13.37 -5.61
C ASN A 281 6.59 13.39 -4.23
N HIS A 282 6.44 12.24 -3.57
CA HIS A 282 5.72 12.11 -2.30
C HIS A 282 6.66 11.97 -1.09
N GLN A 283 7.89 11.53 -1.30
CA GLN A 283 8.89 11.40 -0.26
C GLN A 283 9.53 12.75 0.04
N LYS A 284 9.60 13.11 1.32
CA LYS A 284 10.14 14.40 1.76
C LYS A 284 11.63 14.52 1.44
N LEU A 285 12.05 15.71 1.02
CA LEU A 285 13.45 16.12 0.93
C LEU A 285 13.72 17.18 2.00
N LYS A 286 15.01 17.35 2.32
CA LYS A 286 15.51 18.40 3.22
C LYS A 286 15.87 19.64 2.39
N TRP A 287 15.37 20.79 2.81
CA TRP A 287 15.54 22.08 2.14
C TRP A 287 16.11 23.11 3.11
N GLU A 288 16.84 24.08 2.58
CA GLU A 288 17.39 25.22 3.29
C GLU A 288 17.10 26.50 2.51
N CYS A 289 16.67 27.59 3.18
CA CYS A 289 16.42 28.87 2.51
C CYS A 289 17.60 29.83 2.68
N LYS A 290 17.58 30.98 1.99
CA LYS A 290 18.61 32.03 2.09
C LYS A 290 18.91 32.47 3.52
N LYS A 291 17.91 32.46 4.41
CA LYS A 291 18.04 32.84 5.83
C LYS A 291 18.57 31.70 6.72
N GLY A 292 18.92 30.54 6.15
CA GLY A 292 19.47 29.40 6.88
C GLY A 292 18.43 28.47 7.53
N HIS A 293 17.13 28.73 7.39
CA HIS A 293 16.12 27.83 7.94
C HIS A 293 16.08 26.50 7.20
N GLN A 294 16.13 25.39 7.93
CA GLN A 294 16.06 24.04 7.37
C GLN A 294 14.70 23.40 7.66
N TRP A 295 14.09 22.76 6.66
CA TRP A 295 12.81 22.05 6.82
C TRP A 295 12.68 20.84 5.89
N GLU A 296 11.68 19.99 6.16
CA GLU A 296 11.35 18.84 5.32
C GLU A 296 10.01 19.06 4.59
N ALA A 297 10.03 18.96 3.26
CA ALA A 297 8.85 19.12 2.42
C ALA A 297 8.87 18.17 1.21
N LYS A 298 7.69 17.85 0.68
CA LYS A 298 7.58 17.02 -0.52
C LYS A 298 7.97 17.84 -1.75
N PRO A 299 8.67 17.24 -2.73
CA PRO A 299 8.99 17.88 -4.01
C PRO A 299 7.77 18.50 -4.71
N ASN A 300 6.61 17.84 -4.64
CA ASN A 300 5.38 18.35 -5.24
C ASN A 300 4.93 19.69 -4.62
N ASP A 301 4.97 19.79 -3.29
CA ASP A 301 4.53 20.99 -2.57
C ASP A 301 5.44 22.19 -2.91
N ILE A 302 6.74 21.92 -3.02
CA ILE A 302 7.74 22.91 -3.43
C ILE A 302 7.49 23.41 -4.86
N LYS A 303 7.14 22.53 -5.79
CA LYS A 303 6.81 22.93 -7.16
C LYS A 303 5.56 23.78 -7.23
N SER A 304 4.54 23.43 -6.45
CA SER A 304 3.28 24.18 -6.35
C SER A 304 3.43 25.55 -5.67
N GLY A 305 4.64 25.96 -5.28
CA GLY A 305 4.93 27.31 -4.79
C GLY A 305 5.19 27.41 -3.28
N HIS A 306 5.02 26.34 -2.51
CA HIS A 306 5.35 26.36 -1.08
C HIS A 306 6.87 26.37 -0.90
N TRP A 307 7.39 27.18 0.02
CA TRP A 307 8.84 27.28 0.24
C TRP A 307 9.18 27.15 1.72
N CYS A 308 9.81 28.17 2.31
CA CYS A 308 10.24 28.15 3.68
C CYS A 308 9.10 28.54 4.64
N PRO A 309 8.64 27.65 5.53
CA PRO A 309 7.56 27.95 6.45
C PRO A 309 7.96 29.03 7.47
N HIS A 310 9.22 29.10 7.86
CA HIS A 310 9.73 30.16 8.76
C HIS A 310 9.68 31.54 8.11
N CYS A 311 10.11 31.67 6.85
CA CYS A 311 10.03 32.94 6.13
C CYS A 311 8.59 33.37 5.85
N ALA A 312 7.67 32.41 5.68
CA ALA A 312 6.26 32.67 5.45
C ALA A 312 5.45 32.90 6.75
N GLY A 313 6.08 32.83 7.93
CA GLY A 313 5.37 32.91 9.22
C GLY A 313 4.45 31.72 9.51
N MET A 314 4.61 30.62 8.77
CA MET A 314 3.83 29.38 8.86
C MET A 314 4.62 28.25 9.54
N ALA A 315 5.70 28.59 10.26
CA ALA A 315 6.47 27.61 11.02
C ALA A 315 5.57 26.89 12.03
N PRO A 316 5.69 25.56 12.17
CA PRO A 316 4.98 24.84 13.21
C PRO A 316 5.37 25.41 14.57
N LEU A 317 4.38 25.74 15.38
CA LEU A 317 4.66 26.31 16.68
C LEU A 317 5.34 25.27 17.57
N THR A 318 6.27 25.70 18.43
CA THR A 318 7.00 24.81 19.33
C THR A 318 6.47 24.88 20.76
N ILE A 319 6.92 23.95 21.61
CA ILE A 319 6.58 24.02 23.03
C ILE A 319 7.22 25.25 23.69
N ASP A 320 8.43 25.63 23.31
CA ASP A 320 9.13 26.83 23.79
C ASP A 320 8.35 28.11 23.48
N GLU A 321 7.71 28.17 22.31
CA GLU A 321 6.82 29.29 21.98
C GLU A 321 5.56 29.32 22.86
N MET A 322 5.04 28.16 23.29
CA MET A 322 3.92 28.10 24.22
C MET A 322 4.35 28.58 25.62
N GLU A 323 5.58 28.27 26.03
CA GLU A 323 6.16 28.75 27.29
C GLU A 323 6.31 30.28 27.28
N LYS A 324 6.87 30.85 26.20
CA LYS A 324 6.97 32.31 26.03
C LYS A 324 5.61 33.02 26.07
N ILE A 325 4.58 32.44 25.44
CA ILE A 325 3.21 32.99 25.48
C ILE A 325 2.63 32.94 26.91
N ALA A 326 2.98 31.91 27.68
CA ALA A 326 2.54 31.82 29.06
C ALA A 326 3.23 32.87 29.93
N GLU A 327 4.55 33.05 29.75
CA GLU A 327 5.34 34.06 30.46
C GLU A 327 4.86 35.48 30.16
N SER A 328 4.60 35.80 28.89
CA SER A 328 4.08 37.12 28.49
C SER A 328 2.70 37.44 29.08
N ARG A 329 1.99 36.43 29.60
CA ARG A 329 0.71 36.58 30.30
C ARG A 329 0.81 36.32 31.80
N GLY A 330 2.02 36.36 32.35
CA GLY A 330 2.29 36.19 33.77
C GLY A 330 1.91 34.79 34.25
N GLY A 331 2.28 33.75 33.51
CA GLY A 331 1.95 32.36 33.82
C GLY A 331 2.96 31.36 33.25
N LYS A 332 2.60 30.08 33.28
CA LYS A 332 3.46 28.96 32.84
C LYS A 332 2.68 27.97 31.99
N CYS A 333 3.31 27.43 30.95
CA CYS A 333 2.86 26.22 30.27
C CYS A 333 3.42 25.02 31.05
N LEU A 334 2.55 24.16 31.57
CA LEU A 334 2.94 22.97 32.35
C LEU A 334 3.04 21.71 31.49
N SER A 335 2.61 21.76 30.23
CA SER A 335 2.77 20.66 29.28
C SER A 335 4.18 20.65 28.70
N LYS A 336 4.76 19.45 28.49
CA LYS A 336 6.12 19.28 27.91
C LYS A 336 6.14 19.06 26.40
N LYS A 337 4.98 18.92 25.76
CA LYS A 337 4.89 18.58 24.33
C LYS A 337 3.75 19.35 23.67
N TYR A 338 4.06 19.98 22.54
CA TYR A 338 3.10 20.56 21.62
C TYR A 338 2.87 19.62 20.44
N ILE A 339 1.61 19.47 20.02
CA ILE A 339 1.24 18.62 18.87
C ILE A 339 0.66 19.48 17.75
N ASN A 340 -0.35 20.29 18.08
CA ASN A 340 -1.01 21.21 17.16
C ASN A 340 -1.80 22.27 17.95
N GLY A 341 -2.44 23.21 17.24
CA GLY A 341 -3.21 24.31 17.83
C GLY A 341 -4.48 23.91 18.61
N TYR A 342 -4.95 22.68 18.44
CA TYR A 342 -6.23 22.19 18.99
C TYR A 342 -6.05 21.28 20.21
N THR A 343 -4.94 20.54 20.29
CA THR A 343 -4.63 19.69 21.44
C THR A 343 -4.46 20.54 22.69
N LYS A 344 -5.25 20.25 23.73
CA LYS A 344 -5.22 21.01 24.98
C LYS A 344 -3.89 20.84 25.70
N LEU A 345 -3.31 21.95 26.12
CA LEU A 345 -2.16 22.01 27.02
C LEU A 345 -2.63 22.42 28.43
N LYS A 346 -1.80 22.11 29.44
CA LYS A 346 -2.02 22.52 30.81
C LYS A 346 -1.31 23.85 31.07
N TRP A 347 -2.05 24.83 31.57
CA TRP A 347 -1.58 26.19 31.80
C TRP A 347 -1.73 26.57 33.28
N GLN A 348 -0.92 27.52 33.73
CA GLN A 348 -1.00 28.11 35.06
C GLN A 348 -0.88 29.63 34.97
N CYS A 349 -1.67 30.39 35.73
CA CYS A 349 -1.54 31.85 35.83
C CYS A 349 -0.80 32.28 37.10
N LYS A 350 -0.46 33.58 37.22
CA LYS A 350 0.20 34.15 38.42
C LYS A 350 -0.53 33.88 39.73
N ASN A 351 -1.87 33.79 39.70
CA ASN A 351 -2.69 33.50 40.88
C ASN A 351 -2.72 31.98 41.22
N GLY A 352 -1.92 31.17 40.53
CA GLY A 352 -1.77 29.73 40.80
C GLY A 352 -2.86 28.84 40.20
N HIS A 353 -3.89 29.39 39.56
CA HIS A 353 -4.94 28.59 38.91
C HIS A 353 -4.37 27.75 37.77
N THR A 354 -4.78 26.48 37.68
CA THR A 354 -4.39 25.60 36.57
C THR A 354 -5.59 25.17 35.75
N TRP A 355 -5.48 25.20 34.41
CA TRP A 355 -6.56 24.79 33.51
C TRP A 355 -6.04 24.11 32.24
N LEU A 356 -6.94 23.47 31.50
CA LEU A 356 -6.68 22.88 30.18
C LEU A 356 -7.29 23.76 29.10
N ALA A 357 -6.48 24.24 28.16
CA ALA A 357 -6.93 25.02 27.01
C ALA A 357 -6.10 24.69 25.76
N SER A 358 -6.72 24.81 24.59
CA SER A 358 -6.00 24.67 23.32
C SER A 358 -5.12 25.91 23.06
N PRO A 359 -3.92 25.74 22.47
CA PRO A 359 -3.06 26.84 22.06
C PRO A 359 -3.76 27.90 21.22
N SER A 360 -4.65 27.50 20.30
CA SER A 360 -5.43 28.47 19.50
C SER A 360 -6.32 29.34 20.40
N ASN A 361 -7.03 28.75 21.36
CA ASN A 361 -7.85 29.53 22.31
C ASN A 361 -6.99 30.42 23.22
N ILE A 362 -5.79 29.99 23.56
CA ILE A 362 -4.86 30.85 24.29
C ILE A 362 -4.42 32.03 23.41
N LYS A 363 -4.09 31.83 22.14
CA LYS A 363 -3.63 32.90 21.25
C LYS A 363 -4.73 33.92 20.93
N THR A 364 -5.89 33.45 20.51
CA THR A 364 -6.97 34.30 19.98
C THR A 364 -8.16 34.48 20.92
N GLY A 365 -8.24 33.72 22.01
CA GLY A 365 -9.33 33.84 22.98
C GLY A 365 -9.24 35.12 23.79
N GLY A 366 -10.38 35.74 24.06
CA GLY A 366 -10.48 37.02 24.77
C GLY A 366 -10.15 36.99 26.28
N TYR A 367 -9.70 35.85 26.83
CA TYR A 367 -9.27 35.75 28.22
C TYR A 367 -8.13 34.75 28.40
N TRP A 368 -7.18 35.10 29.27
CA TRP A 368 -6.03 34.25 29.60
C TRP A 368 -6.38 33.12 30.56
N CYS A 369 -6.93 33.47 31.73
CA CYS A 369 -7.28 32.53 32.79
C CYS A 369 -8.79 32.60 33.06
N PRO A 370 -9.56 31.51 32.87
CA PRO A 370 -11.02 31.52 33.04
C PRO A 370 -11.44 31.85 34.48
N PHE A 371 -10.60 31.52 35.46
CA PHE A 371 -10.87 31.81 36.87
C PHE A 371 -10.64 33.28 37.21
N CYS A 372 -9.55 33.88 36.73
CA CYS A 372 -9.28 35.31 36.94
C CYS A 372 -10.27 36.19 36.18
N SER A 373 -10.75 35.75 35.01
CA SER A 373 -11.72 36.49 34.20
C SER A 373 -13.18 36.25 34.59
N GLY A 374 -13.46 35.46 35.63
CA GLY A 374 -14.82 35.11 36.05
C GLY A 374 -15.63 34.30 35.02
N LYS A 375 -14.98 33.73 34.00
CA LYS A 375 -15.63 32.92 32.94
C LYS A 375 -15.62 31.42 33.25
N ALA A 376 -15.03 31.01 34.38
CA ALA A 376 -15.05 29.63 34.82
C ALA A 376 -16.49 29.21 35.17
N LYS A 377 -16.98 28.13 34.54
CA LYS A 377 -18.32 27.59 34.83
C LYS A 377 -18.47 27.14 36.28
N HIS A 378 -17.38 26.63 36.87
CA HIS A 378 -17.33 26.21 38.26
C HIS A 378 -15.98 26.49 38.88
N THR A 379 -15.99 26.82 40.18
CA THR A 379 -14.78 27.14 40.96
C THR A 379 -14.56 26.16 42.11
N ILE A 380 -13.33 26.13 42.66
CA ILE A 380 -13.05 25.35 43.87
C ILE A 380 -13.87 25.85 45.09
N LYS A 381 -14.23 27.13 45.10
CA LYS A 381 -15.09 27.73 46.13
C LYS A 381 -16.50 27.15 46.06
N GLU A 382 -17.11 27.10 44.88
CA GLU A 382 -18.42 26.45 44.69
C GLU A 382 -18.40 24.96 45.07
N MET A 383 -17.31 24.23 44.76
CA MET A 383 -17.19 22.82 45.15
C MET A 383 -17.13 22.66 46.68
N ARG A 384 -16.52 23.62 47.39
CA ARG A 384 -16.48 23.64 48.86
C ARG A 384 -17.84 23.98 49.45
N GLU A 385 -18.55 24.96 48.89
CA GLU A 385 -19.91 25.32 49.30
C GLU A 385 -20.89 24.16 49.08
N MET A 386 -20.84 23.51 47.92
CA MET A 386 -21.63 22.31 47.63
C MET A 386 -21.33 21.17 48.62
N ALA A 387 -20.05 20.97 48.97
CA ALA A 387 -19.70 20.00 49.98
C ALA A 387 -20.28 20.35 51.35
N LYS A 388 -20.24 21.62 51.73
CA LYS A 388 -20.80 22.13 53.00
C LYS A 388 -22.32 21.94 53.05
N MET A 389 -23.05 22.21 51.96
CA MET A 389 -24.49 21.96 51.84
C MET A 389 -24.87 20.49 52.05
N ARG A 390 -23.95 19.56 51.80
CA ARG A 390 -24.13 18.12 52.02
C ARG A 390 -23.44 17.62 53.29
N SER A 391 -23.24 18.52 54.27
CA SER A 391 -22.59 18.24 55.56
C SER A 391 -21.19 17.63 55.44
N GLY A 392 -20.46 17.97 54.38
CA GLY A 392 -19.10 17.49 54.14
C GLY A 392 -18.12 18.58 53.73
N LYS A 393 -16.94 18.16 53.26
CA LYS A 393 -15.82 19.04 52.89
C LYS A 393 -15.21 18.62 51.56
N CYS A 394 -14.91 19.59 50.70
CA CYS A 394 -14.00 19.38 49.57
C CYS A 394 -12.56 19.65 50.05
N LEU A 395 -11.73 18.61 50.12
CA LEU A 395 -10.35 18.67 50.61
C LEU A 395 -9.35 19.11 49.53
N SER A 396 -9.75 19.14 48.27
CA SER A 396 -8.91 19.65 47.19
C SER A 396 -8.70 21.17 47.30
N THR A 397 -7.50 21.61 46.94
CA THR A 397 -7.12 23.03 46.94
C THR A 397 -7.32 23.70 45.58
N GLN A 398 -7.43 22.91 44.50
CA GLN A 398 -7.56 23.41 43.14
C GLN A 398 -8.66 22.66 42.37
N TYR A 399 -9.32 23.37 41.46
CA TYR A 399 -10.30 22.83 40.52
C TYR A 399 -9.74 22.94 39.09
N VAL A 400 -9.77 21.84 38.33
CA VAL A 400 -9.25 21.80 36.94
C VAL A 400 -10.40 21.75 35.93
N ASN A 401 -11.31 20.78 36.08
CA ASN A 401 -12.52 20.62 35.28
C ASN A 401 -13.50 19.64 35.96
N ILE A 402 -14.67 19.44 35.37
CA ILE A 402 -15.72 18.56 35.90
C ILE A 402 -15.35 17.06 35.94
N TYR A 403 -14.32 16.65 35.20
CA TYR A 403 -13.91 15.24 35.08
C TYR A 403 -12.75 14.88 36.01
N THR A 404 -11.93 15.85 36.40
CA THR A 404 -10.74 15.65 37.26
C THR A 404 -11.21 15.38 38.68
N LYS A 405 -10.81 14.23 39.25
CA LYS A 405 -11.25 13.83 40.58
C LYS A 405 -10.78 14.83 41.63
N LEU A 406 -11.69 15.28 42.48
CA LEU A 406 -11.40 15.99 43.72
C LEU A 406 -11.50 15.03 44.90
N LYS A 407 -10.86 15.41 46.01
CA LYS A 407 -10.91 14.68 47.28
C LYS A 407 -12.03 15.25 48.13
N TRP A 408 -12.95 14.40 48.54
CA TRP A 408 -14.16 14.76 49.30
C TRP A 408 -14.17 14.07 50.66
N GLN A 409 -14.87 14.64 51.61
CA GLN A 409 -15.13 14.07 52.92
C GLN A 409 -16.59 14.29 53.32
N CYS A 410 -17.28 13.28 53.86
CA CYS A 410 -18.65 13.42 54.36
C CYS A 410 -18.67 13.71 55.87
N ASP A 411 -19.88 13.88 56.41
CA ASP A 411 -20.20 14.03 57.84
C ASP A 411 -19.63 12.89 58.70
N LYS A 412 -19.78 11.64 58.27
CA LYS A 412 -19.19 10.44 58.89
C LYS A 412 -17.67 10.32 58.71
N LYS A 413 -16.99 11.38 58.26
CA LYS A 413 -15.53 11.47 58.04
C LYS A 413 -14.95 10.53 56.97
N HIS A 414 -15.77 9.79 56.21
CA HIS A 414 -15.31 9.01 55.06
C HIS A 414 -14.69 9.92 53.99
N ARG A 415 -13.53 9.51 53.44
CA ARG A 415 -12.81 10.25 52.39
C ARG A 415 -12.81 9.48 51.08
N TRP A 416 -13.09 10.15 49.97
CA TRP A 416 -13.07 9.51 48.65
C TRP A 416 -12.67 10.48 47.53
N ASN A 417 -12.32 9.92 46.38
CA ASN A 417 -12.02 10.69 45.17
C ASN A 417 -13.16 10.55 44.16
N ALA A 418 -13.78 11.66 43.79
CA ALA A 418 -14.86 11.70 42.81
C ALA A 418 -14.75 12.93 41.89
N SER A 419 -15.20 12.79 40.65
CA SER A 419 -15.27 13.91 39.72
C SER A 419 -16.38 14.89 40.15
N PRO A 420 -16.14 16.21 40.06
CA PRO A 420 -17.15 17.23 40.35
C PRO A 420 -18.45 17.02 39.58
N GLY A 421 -18.37 16.62 38.31
CA GLY A 421 -19.56 16.37 37.50
C GLY A 421 -20.49 15.31 38.08
N ASN A 422 -19.96 14.25 38.71
CA ASN A 422 -20.79 13.23 39.36
C ASN A 422 -21.38 13.75 40.67
N VAL A 423 -20.61 14.56 41.41
CA VAL A 423 -21.07 15.16 42.66
C VAL A 423 -22.21 16.15 42.43
N ILE A 424 -22.06 17.01 41.41
CA ILE A 424 -23.09 17.96 40.95
C ILE A 424 -24.37 17.21 40.55
N LYS A 425 -24.25 16.09 39.81
CA LYS A 425 -25.39 15.25 39.39
C LYS A 425 -26.09 14.49 40.53
N GLY A 426 -25.60 14.55 41.77
CA GLY A 426 -26.26 13.96 42.94
C GLY A 426 -25.51 12.83 43.63
N SER A 427 -24.41 12.32 43.05
CA SER A 427 -23.59 11.32 43.74
C SER A 427 -22.85 11.94 44.93
N TRP A 428 -22.74 11.23 46.05
CA TRP A 428 -22.06 11.73 47.24
C TRP A 428 -21.06 10.73 47.82
N CYS A 429 -21.25 10.29 49.06
CA CYS A 429 -20.36 9.34 49.73
C CYS A 429 -20.74 7.90 49.34
N PRO A 430 -19.85 7.15 48.64
CA PRO A 430 -20.14 5.78 48.23
C PRO A 430 -20.23 4.83 49.43
N ILE A 431 -19.48 5.09 50.49
CA ILE A 431 -19.47 4.26 51.72
C ILE A 431 -20.83 4.41 52.43
N CYS A 432 -21.27 5.64 52.69
CA CYS A 432 -22.60 5.88 53.27
C CYS A 432 -23.74 5.32 52.39
N ALA A 433 -23.60 5.37 51.07
CA ALA A 433 -24.59 4.82 50.15
C ALA A 433 -24.65 3.28 50.18
N VAL A 434 -23.53 2.60 50.46
CA VAL A 434 -23.50 1.15 50.67
C VAL A 434 -24.11 0.78 52.03
N GLU A 435 -23.76 1.50 53.10
CA GLU A 435 -24.35 1.30 54.43
C GLU A 435 -25.88 1.43 54.41
N LYS A 436 -26.40 2.50 53.80
CA LYS A 436 -27.86 2.70 53.66
C LYS A 436 -28.53 1.54 52.92
N ARG A 437 -27.90 1.00 51.86
CA ARG A 437 -28.43 -0.16 51.11
C ARG A 437 -28.41 -1.45 51.92
N LYS A 438 -27.41 -1.66 52.78
CA LYS A 438 -27.35 -2.82 53.67
C LYS A 438 -28.42 -2.77 54.77
N LEU A 439 -28.65 -1.59 55.35
CA LEU A 439 -29.72 -1.36 56.32
C LEU A 439 -31.11 -1.58 55.70
N ALA A 440 -31.35 -1.05 54.50
CA ALA A 440 -32.62 -1.24 53.78
C ALA A 440 -32.91 -2.72 53.43
N ARG A 441 -31.88 -3.56 53.26
CA ARG A 441 -32.02 -5.00 53.00
C ARG A 441 -32.16 -5.87 54.24
N LYS A 442 -31.89 -5.33 55.44
CA LYS A 442 -32.10 -6.02 56.72
C LYS A 442 -33.51 -5.79 57.30
N ASN A 443 -34.23 -4.80 56.76
CA ASN A 443 -35.57 -4.40 57.19
C ASN A 443 -36.65 -4.85 56.19
N ILE A 444 -36.31 -5.80 55.30
CA ILE A 444 -37.19 -6.60 54.45
C ILE A 444 -36.94 -8.04 54.91
#